data_AF-A0A948ZFM4-F1
#
_entry.id   AF-A0A948ZFM4-F1
#
_cell.length_a   1.000
_cell.length_b   1.000
_cell.length_c   1.000
_cell.angle_alpha   90.00
_cell.angle_beta   90.00
_cell.angle_gamma   90.00
#
_symmetry.space_group_name_H-M   'P 1'
#
loop_
_entity.id
_entity.type
_entity.pdbx_description
1 polymer ?
#
loop_
_entity_poly.entity_id
_entity_poly.type
_entity_poly.pdbx_seq_one_letter_code
_entity_poly.pdbx_strand_id
1 'polypeptide(L)'
;MDDFEDARLEDPDVLSAADHLLRPLAETGARVRRESMMAEGPLAAIAVEERARAIITFGPEARLLRAVLEPTCPVPLVAWPRLGLPGWVGPLDVVVVLGGGDKASLAGAFEAVRRGCRLLVAAEEGSLLAREAGSSATTLLPTATGDPLAAAIVALAGLHKLGLGPAIDLRQVADAMDQVAAESSALVDIAQNPAKAVALELAAAAPLVWGGSILAARASRRIAEALRAATGRVVLSA
;
A
#
# COMPACT_ATOMS: atom_id res chain seq x y z
N MET A 1 -13.96 32.92 6.58
CA MET A 1 -12.98 32.15 5.78
C MET A 1 -11.76 32.18 6.68
N ASP A 2 -11.44 31.08 7.35
CA ASP A 2 -10.25 31.07 8.21
C ASP A 2 -9.05 31.29 7.30
N ASP A 3 -8.36 32.42 7.50
CA ASP A 3 -7.11 32.70 6.82
C ASP A 3 -6.07 31.66 7.23
N PHE A 4 -5.23 31.28 6.27
CA PHE A 4 -4.13 30.38 6.54
C PHE A 4 -3.07 31.10 7.38
N GLU A 5 -2.65 30.47 8.48
CA GLU A 5 -1.67 31.03 9.43
C GLU A 5 -0.33 30.30 9.33
N ASP A 6 0.59 30.80 8.50
CA ASP A 6 1.89 30.20 8.20
C ASP A 6 2.72 29.92 9.47
N ALA A 7 2.61 30.80 10.47
CA ALA A 7 3.33 30.68 11.74
C ALA A 7 3.06 29.37 12.48
N ARG A 8 1.88 28.76 12.25
CA ARG A 8 1.50 27.47 12.85
C ARG A 8 2.36 26.30 12.36
N LEU A 9 3.05 26.44 11.22
CA LEU A 9 3.98 25.42 10.71
C LEU A 9 5.30 25.36 11.50
N GLU A 10 5.60 26.38 12.32
CA GLU A 10 6.79 26.46 13.18
C GLU A 10 6.43 26.48 14.68
N ASP A 11 5.14 26.47 15.01
CA ASP A 11 4.67 26.47 16.40
C ASP A 11 4.84 25.06 17.03
N PRO A 12 5.73 24.89 18.03
CA PRO A 12 5.98 23.59 18.65
C PRO A 12 4.76 22.98 19.33
N ASP A 13 3.86 23.81 19.88
CA ASP A 13 2.66 23.34 20.57
C ASP A 13 1.64 22.81 19.56
N VAL A 14 1.51 23.49 18.41
CA VAL A 14 0.66 23.03 17.29
C VAL A 14 1.19 21.72 16.71
N LEU A 15 2.50 21.63 16.46
CA LEU A 15 3.12 20.42 15.91
C LEU A 15 3.06 19.25 16.90
N SER A 16 3.23 19.50 18.20
CA SER A 16 3.06 18.49 19.25
C SER A 16 1.62 17.97 19.32
N ALA A 17 0.63 18.86 19.22
CA ALA A 17 -0.78 18.46 19.16
C ALA A 17 -1.11 17.61 17.91
N ALA A 18 -0.40 17.84 16.81
CA ALA A 18 -0.53 17.10 15.55
C ALA A 18 0.30 15.79 15.50
N ASP A 19 1.00 15.40 16.58
CA ASP A 19 1.86 14.22 16.61
C ASP A 19 1.13 12.92 16.22
N HIS A 20 -0.16 12.79 16.53
CA HIS A 20 -0.98 11.65 16.11
C HIS A 20 -1.11 11.50 14.57
N LEU A 21 -0.91 12.57 13.81
CA LEU A 21 -0.85 12.57 12.34
C LEU A 21 0.59 12.42 11.83
N LEU A 22 1.54 13.07 12.50
CA LEU A 22 2.94 13.15 12.06
C LEU A 22 3.73 11.88 12.37
N ARG A 23 3.54 11.31 13.57
CA ARG A 23 4.25 10.10 14.01
C ARG A 23 4.00 8.91 13.08
N PRO A 24 2.76 8.61 12.64
CA PRO A 24 2.55 7.58 11.65
C PRO A 24 3.38 7.81 10.37
N LEU A 25 3.49 9.04 9.87
CA LEU A 25 4.28 9.33 8.67
C LEU A 25 5.78 9.07 8.91
N ALA A 26 6.30 9.47 10.08
CA ALA A 26 7.68 9.24 10.48
C ALA A 26 8.04 7.76 10.67
N GLU A 27 7.08 6.92 11.07
CA GLU A 27 7.29 5.50 11.32
C GLU A 27 7.15 4.62 10.07
N THR A 28 6.91 5.18 8.89
CA THR A 28 6.59 4.41 7.68
C THR A 28 7.66 3.37 7.32
N GLY A 29 8.95 3.74 7.28
CA GLY A 29 10.02 2.78 7.01
C GLY A 29 10.17 1.74 8.12
N ALA A 30 10.01 2.13 9.39
CA ALA A 30 10.00 1.19 10.52
C ALA A 30 8.87 0.14 10.41
N ARG A 31 7.68 0.53 9.92
CA ARG A 31 6.58 -0.39 9.67
C ARG A 31 6.92 -1.38 8.55
N VAL A 32 7.49 -0.93 7.43
CA VAL A 32 7.97 -1.84 6.38
C VAL A 32 8.98 -2.86 6.91
N ARG A 33 9.94 -2.43 7.74
CA ARG A 33 10.91 -3.35 8.34
C ARG A 33 10.24 -4.39 9.25
N ARG A 34 9.26 -3.98 10.05
CA ARG A 34 8.51 -4.89 10.92
C ARG A 34 7.75 -5.94 10.09
N GLU A 35 7.03 -5.50 9.05
CA GLU A 35 6.32 -6.41 8.15
C GLU A 35 7.30 -7.35 7.42
N SER A 36 8.43 -6.83 6.96
CA SER A 36 9.49 -7.63 6.34
C SER A 36 10.04 -8.71 7.26
N MET A 37 10.26 -8.40 8.54
CA MET A 37 10.75 -9.38 9.52
C MET A 37 9.73 -10.48 9.77
N MET A 38 8.45 -10.13 9.92
CA MET A 38 7.36 -11.10 10.13
C MET A 38 7.17 -12.01 8.91
N ALA A 39 7.38 -11.47 7.71
CA ALA A 39 7.19 -12.20 6.46
C ALA A 39 8.44 -12.96 5.99
N GLU A 40 9.59 -12.87 6.65
CA GLU A 40 10.85 -13.47 6.19
C GLU A 40 10.73 -14.98 5.94
N GLY A 41 10.22 -15.73 6.93
CA GLY A 41 9.99 -17.17 6.81
C GLY A 41 8.97 -17.53 5.72
N PRO A 42 7.75 -16.96 5.75
CA PRO A 42 6.75 -17.17 4.70
C PRO A 42 7.24 -16.84 3.29
N LEU A 43 7.98 -15.75 3.11
CA LEU A 43 8.56 -15.36 1.81
C LEU A 43 9.62 -16.35 1.34
N ALA A 44 10.45 -16.89 2.26
CA ALA A 44 11.45 -17.89 1.93
C ALA A 44 10.83 -19.23 1.50
N ALA A 45 9.60 -19.53 1.94
CA ALA A 45 8.87 -20.74 1.60
C ALA A 45 8.12 -20.65 0.25
N ILE A 46 8.04 -19.47 -0.38
CA ILE A 46 7.39 -19.31 -1.68
C ILE A 46 8.28 -19.91 -2.79
N ALA A 47 7.76 -20.92 -3.46
CA ALA A 47 8.33 -21.44 -4.70
C ALA A 47 7.82 -20.63 -5.90
N VAL A 48 8.63 -20.58 -6.97
CA VAL A 48 8.27 -19.96 -8.25
C VAL A 48 7.02 -20.63 -8.83
N GLU A 49 6.12 -19.84 -9.41
CA GLU A 49 4.90 -20.31 -10.08
C GLU A 49 5.02 -20.13 -11.60
N GLU A 50 5.51 -21.17 -12.29
CA GLU A 50 5.79 -21.10 -13.73
C GLU A 50 4.54 -21.07 -14.63
N ARG A 51 3.34 -21.34 -14.08
CA ARG A 51 2.11 -21.53 -14.86
C ARG A 51 0.98 -20.58 -14.51
N ALA A 52 1.28 -19.49 -13.80
CA ALA A 52 0.27 -18.48 -13.50
C ALA A 52 -0.36 -17.98 -14.80
N ARG A 53 -1.69 -17.94 -14.85
CA ARG A 53 -2.46 -17.43 -15.99
C ARG A 53 -2.86 -15.98 -15.81
N ALA A 54 -3.16 -15.57 -14.57
CA ALA A 54 -3.56 -14.21 -14.22
C ALA A 54 -3.33 -13.95 -12.72
N ILE A 55 -3.31 -12.67 -12.35
CA ILE A 55 -3.27 -12.20 -10.96
C ILE A 55 -4.54 -11.40 -10.66
N ILE A 56 -5.22 -11.76 -9.57
CA ILE A 56 -6.41 -11.06 -9.10
C ILE A 56 -6.11 -10.50 -7.71
N THR A 57 -6.17 -9.17 -7.57
CA THR A 57 -5.85 -8.49 -6.31
C THR A 57 -7.12 -7.93 -5.64
N PHE A 58 -7.17 -8.08 -4.32
CA PHE A 58 -8.22 -7.56 -3.43
C PHE A 58 -7.61 -6.78 -2.27
N GLY A 59 -8.45 -5.95 -1.65
CA GLY A 59 -8.10 -5.22 -0.44
C GLY A 59 -7.50 -3.84 -0.70
N PRO A 60 -7.10 -3.14 0.37
CA PRO A 60 -6.40 -1.87 0.26
C PRO A 60 -5.11 -2.07 -0.55
N GLU A 61 -4.71 -1.04 -1.29
CA GLU A 61 -3.52 -1.08 -2.17
C GLU A 61 -3.51 -2.12 -3.31
N ALA A 62 -4.61 -2.82 -3.60
CA ALA A 62 -4.71 -3.65 -4.81
C ALA A 62 -4.39 -2.86 -6.10
N ARG A 63 -4.78 -1.58 -6.15
CA ARG A 63 -4.43 -0.67 -7.26
C ARG A 63 -2.96 -0.24 -7.28
N LEU A 64 -2.30 -0.22 -6.12
CA LEU A 64 -0.85 0.03 -6.05
C LEU A 64 -0.09 -1.18 -6.59
N LEU A 65 -0.47 -2.41 -6.18
CA LEU A 65 0.12 -3.64 -6.73
C LEU A 65 0.02 -3.63 -8.25
N ARG A 66 -1.16 -3.31 -8.80
CA ARG A 66 -1.33 -3.15 -10.25
C ARG A 66 -0.38 -2.11 -10.82
N ALA A 67 -0.35 -0.89 -10.27
CA ALA A 67 0.46 0.20 -10.82
C ALA A 67 1.97 -0.11 -10.83
N VAL A 68 2.47 -0.85 -9.83
CA VAL A 68 3.88 -1.25 -9.75
C VAL A 68 4.19 -2.38 -10.73
N LEU A 69 3.28 -3.35 -10.88
CA LEU A 69 3.53 -4.55 -11.69
C LEU A 69 3.14 -4.38 -13.16
N GLU A 70 2.24 -3.46 -13.50
CA GLU A 70 1.74 -3.25 -14.87
C GLU A 70 2.84 -3.15 -15.94
N PRO A 71 4.01 -2.50 -15.69
CA PRO A 71 5.07 -2.43 -16.70
C PRO A 71 5.84 -3.75 -16.93
N THR A 72 5.80 -4.70 -16.00
CA THR A 72 6.72 -5.86 -15.98
C THR A 72 6.05 -7.21 -15.73
N CYS A 73 4.77 -7.24 -15.38
CA CYS A 73 4.07 -8.48 -15.03
C CYS A 73 3.94 -9.38 -16.27
N PRO A 74 4.33 -10.67 -16.19
CA PRO A 74 4.28 -11.59 -17.32
C PRO A 74 2.86 -12.04 -17.69
N VAL A 75 1.87 -11.73 -16.84
CA VAL A 75 0.49 -12.20 -16.96
C VAL A 75 -0.50 -11.05 -16.71
N PRO A 76 -1.74 -11.15 -17.20
CA PRO A 76 -2.78 -10.16 -16.90
C PRO A 76 -3.00 -9.99 -15.38
N LEU A 77 -3.00 -8.74 -14.91
CA LEU A 77 -3.27 -8.38 -13.51
C LEU A 77 -4.54 -7.52 -13.41
N VAL A 78 -5.46 -7.93 -12.55
CA VAL A 78 -6.72 -7.24 -12.31
C VAL A 78 -6.88 -6.91 -10.82
N ALA A 79 -7.06 -5.62 -10.51
CA ALA A 79 -7.58 -5.21 -9.20
C ALA A 79 -9.10 -5.32 -9.23
N TRP A 80 -9.64 -6.32 -8.54
CA TRP A 80 -11.04 -6.70 -8.68
C TRP A 80 -11.93 -5.93 -7.68
N PRO A 81 -12.88 -5.11 -8.15
CA PRO A 81 -13.65 -4.23 -7.28
C PRO A 81 -14.96 -4.85 -6.76
N ARG A 82 -15.27 -6.10 -7.15
CA ARG A 82 -16.56 -6.75 -6.85
C ARG A 82 -16.41 -7.81 -5.76
N LEU A 83 -17.54 -8.17 -5.15
CA LEU A 83 -17.62 -9.35 -4.29
C LEU A 83 -17.39 -10.62 -5.11
N GLY A 84 -16.60 -11.54 -4.55
CA GLY A 84 -16.30 -12.83 -5.18
C GLY A 84 -15.31 -12.74 -6.35
N LEU A 85 -14.93 -13.89 -6.90
CA LEU A 85 -13.97 -13.98 -8.01
C LEU A 85 -14.68 -13.97 -9.38
N PRO A 86 -14.06 -13.38 -10.42
CA PRO A 86 -14.53 -13.52 -11.79
C PRO A 86 -14.79 -15.00 -12.15
N GLY A 87 -15.80 -15.27 -12.97
CA GLY A 87 -16.24 -16.65 -13.26
C GLY A 87 -15.18 -17.53 -13.93
N TRP A 88 -14.19 -16.93 -14.59
CA TRP A 88 -13.09 -17.65 -15.23
C TRP A 88 -11.96 -18.03 -14.26
N VAL A 89 -11.89 -17.44 -13.06
CA VAL A 89 -10.79 -17.67 -12.11
C VAL A 89 -10.83 -19.07 -11.51
N GLY A 90 -9.67 -19.72 -11.44
CA GLY A 90 -9.49 -21.08 -10.93
C GLY A 90 -8.02 -21.44 -10.60
N PRO A 91 -7.66 -22.74 -10.60
CA PRO A 91 -6.41 -23.24 -10.03
C PRO A 91 -5.10 -22.72 -10.65
N LEU A 92 -5.15 -22.16 -11.86
CA LEU A 92 -3.97 -21.61 -12.55
C LEU A 92 -3.80 -20.10 -12.31
N ASP A 93 -4.68 -19.46 -11.54
CA ASP A 93 -4.55 -18.04 -11.23
C ASP A 93 -4.02 -17.83 -9.82
N VAL A 94 -3.34 -16.70 -9.64
CA VAL A 94 -2.89 -16.22 -8.35
C VAL A 94 -3.88 -15.18 -7.84
N VAL A 95 -4.42 -15.40 -6.65
CA VAL A 95 -5.24 -14.42 -5.94
C VAL A 95 -4.38 -13.81 -4.83
N VAL A 96 -4.37 -12.48 -4.76
CA VAL A 96 -3.67 -11.73 -3.71
C VAL A 96 -4.71 -10.96 -2.92
N VAL A 97 -4.75 -11.16 -1.61
CA VAL A 97 -5.69 -10.45 -0.72
C VAL A 97 -4.90 -9.72 0.35
N LEU A 98 -5.05 -8.40 0.41
CA LEU A 98 -4.45 -7.56 1.43
C LEU A 98 -5.50 -7.21 2.49
N GLY A 99 -5.14 -7.24 3.77
CA GLY A 99 -6.00 -6.79 4.87
C GLY A 99 -7.02 -7.82 5.34
N GLY A 100 -8.31 -7.61 5.07
CA GLY A 100 -9.40 -8.50 5.53
C GLY A 100 -10.49 -7.86 6.38
N GLY A 101 -10.52 -6.54 6.50
CA GLY A 101 -11.59 -5.81 7.19
C GLY A 101 -12.89 -5.66 6.38
N ASP A 102 -12.87 -5.97 5.08
CA ASP A 102 -14.01 -5.77 4.18
C ASP A 102 -14.54 -7.09 3.58
N LYS A 103 -15.82 -7.05 3.16
CA LYS A 103 -16.52 -8.23 2.61
C LYS A 103 -15.95 -8.72 1.27
N ALA A 104 -15.36 -7.84 0.46
CA ALA A 104 -14.84 -8.22 -0.85
C ALA A 104 -13.56 -9.04 -0.71
N SER A 105 -12.65 -8.61 0.17
CA SER A 105 -11.44 -9.34 0.52
C SER A 105 -11.74 -10.73 1.08
N LEU A 106 -12.70 -10.83 2.01
CA LEU A 106 -13.14 -12.11 2.58
C LEU A 106 -13.76 -13.04 1.52
N ALA A 107 -14.67 -12.52 0.69
CA ALA A 107 -15.29 -13.29 -0.38
C ALA A 107 -14.26 -13.76 -1.43
N GLY A 108 -13.31 -12.90 -1.78
CA GLY A 108 -12.21 -13.22 -2.70
C GLY A 108 -11.34 -14.37 -2.18
N ALA A 109 -10.93 -14.32 -0.91
CA ALA A 109 -10.14 -15.39 -0.30
C ALA A 109 -10.92 -16.70 -0.17
N PHE A 110 -12.16 -16.64 0.32
CA PHE A 110 -13.03 -17.81 0.46
C PHE A 110 -13.23 -18.52 -0.89
N GLU A 111 -13.54 -17.76 -1.95
CA GLU A 111 -13.68 -18.32 -3.28
C GLU A 111 -12.37 -18.83 -3.86
N ALA A 112 -11.23 -18.18 -3.58
CA ALA A 112 -9.92 -18.62 -4.02
C ALA A 112 -9.60 -20.01 -3.47
N VAL A 113 -9.81 -20.20 -2.15
CA VAL A 113 -9.66 -21.50 -1.48
C VAL A 113 -10.60 -22.54 -2.10
N ARG A 114 -11.90 -22.21 -2.21
CA ARG A 114 -12.92 -23.13 -2.75
C ARG A 114 -12.62 -23.58 -4.19
N ARG A 115 -12.03 -22.70 -5.00
CA ARG A 115 -11.67 -22.98 -6.41
C ARG A 115 -10.25 -23.51 -6.58
N GLY A 116 -9.50 -23.71 -5.49
CA GLY A 116 -8.14 -24.24 -5.53
C GLY A 116 -7.11 -23.29 -6.17
N CYS A 117 -7.33 -21.98 -6.10
CA CYS A 117 -6.39 -20.99 -6.63
C CYS A 117 -5.13 -20.94 -5.77
N ARG A 118 -4.01 -20.50 -6.35
CA ARG A 118 -2.84 -20.09 -5.55
C ARG A 118 -3.20 -18.79 -4.84
N LEU A 119 -3.07 -18.75 -3.51
CA LEU A 119 -3.53 -17.63 -2.71
C LEU A 119 -2.36 -17.02 -1.92
N LEU A 120 -2.15 -15.71 -2.08
CA LEU A 120 -1.22 -14.93 -1.27
C LEU A 120 -2.04 -13.97 -0.41
N VAL A 121 -1.92 -14.06 0.91
CA VAL A 121 -2.68 -13.21 1.84
C VAL A 121 -1.72 -12.40 2.68
N ALA A 122 -1.87 -11.08 2.74
CA ALA A 122 -1.18 -10.26 3.72
C ALA A 122 -2.19 -9.81 4.79
N ALA A 123 -2.15 -10.42 5.97
CA ALA A 123 -3.12 -10.20 7.04
C ALA A 123 -2.57 -10.59 8.42
N GLU A 124 -3.21 -10.11 9.48
CA GLU A 124 -2.87 -10.49 10.85
C GLU A 124 -3.16 -11.99 11.10
N GLU A 125 -2.25 -12.67 11.81
CA GLU A 125 -2.21 -14.13 11.97
C GLU A 125 -3.40 -14.73 12.75
N GLY A 126 -4.22 -13.91 13.41
CA GLY A 126 -5.48 -14.32 14.05
C GLY A 126 -6.75 -13.83 13.36
N SER A 127 -6.63 -13.10 12.26
CA SER A 127 -7.76 -12.44 11.60
C SER A 127 -8.74 -13.45 10.98
N LEU A 128 -9.99 -13.02 10.79
CA LEU A 128 -10.98 -13.80 10.04
C LEU A 128 -10.47 -14.14 8.64
N LEU A 129 -9.80 -13.19 7.97
CA LEU A 129 -9.24 -13.44 6.65
C LEU A 129 -8.18 -14.56 6.66
N ALA A 130 -7.25 -14.54 7.61
CA ALA A 130 -6.22 -15.59 7.72
C ALA A 130 -6.84 -16.97 7.95
N ARG A 131 -7.90 -17.05 8.76
CA ARG A 131 -8.63 -18.30 9.04
C ARG A 131 -9.38 -18.83 7.82
N GLU A 132 -10.14 -17.97 7.13
CA GLU A 132 -10.92 -18.35 5.94
C GLU A 132 -10.03 -18.65 4.72
N ALA A 133 -8.81 -18.11 4.70
CA ALA A 133 -7.83 -18.38 3.65
C ALA A 133 -7.06 -19.71 3.84
N GLY A 134 -7.31 -20.48 4.91
CA GLY A 134 -6.55 -21.70 5.22
C GLY A 134 -6.63 -22.76 4.13
N SER A 135 -5.51 -23.00 3.43
CA SER A 135 -5.35 -24.04 2.41
C SER A 135 -3.88 -24.37 2.18
N SER A 136 -3.57 -25.54 1.61
CA SER A 136 -2.21 -25.89 1.18
C SER A 136 -1.68 -25.02 0.04
N ALA A 137 -2.57 -24.37 -0.72
CA ALA A 137 -2.23 -23.43 -1.79
C ALA A 137 -2.07 -21.99 -1.30
N THR A 138 -2.23 -21.74 0.00
CA THR A 138 -2.18 -20.40 0.59
C THR A 138 -0.81 -20.12 1.18
N THR A 139 -0.26 -18.95 0.88
CA THR A 139 0.84 -18.34 1.61
C THR A 139 0.31 -17.14 2.37
N LEU A 140 0.30 -17.22 3.70
CA LEU A 140 0.02 -16.10 4.58
C LEU A 140 1.33 -15.33 4.83
N LEU A 141 1.32 -14.03 4.56
CA LEU A 141 2.33 -13.05 4.94
C LEU A 141 1.77 -12.34 6.19
N PRO A 142 2.22 -12.69 7.39
CA PRO A 142 1.67 -12.12 8.63
C PRO A 142 1.88 -10.61 8.67
N THR A 143 0.84 -9.87 9.07
CA THR A 143 0.94 -8.43 9.28
C THR A 143 0.74 -8.02 10.72
N ALA A 144 1.48 -7.01 11.18
CA ALA A 144 1.49 -6.59 12.60
C ALA A 144 1.26 -5.08 12.82
N THR A 145 1.43 -4.25 11.79
CA THR A 145 1.37 -2.79 11.92
C THR A 145 0.02 -2.21 11.54
N GLY A 146 -0.81 -2.98 10.83
CA GLY A 146 -2.06 -2.51 10.25
C GLY A 146 -1.88 -1.53 9.08
N ASP A 147 -0.65 -1.28 8.62
CA ASP A 147 -0.35 -0.38 7.50
C ASP A 147 -0.54 -1.11 6.16
N PRO A 148 -1.57 -0.75 5.37
CA PRO A 148 -1.83 -1.43 4.10
C PRO A 148 -0.71 -1.25 3.07
N LEU A 149 0.04 -0.14 3.13
CA LEU A 149 1.15 0.10 2.22
C LEU A 149 2.31 -0.84 2.54
N ALA A 150 2.65 -1.00 3.81
CA ALA A 150 3.69 -1.93 4.24
C ALA A 150 3.33 -3.38 3.88
N ALA A 151 2.07 -3.79 4.09
CA ALA A 151 1.55 -5.08 3.67
C ALA A 151 1.65 -5.29 2.14
N ALA A 152 1.30 -4.26 1.35
CA ALA A 152 1.42 -4.32 -0.11
C ALA A 152 2.88 -4.44 -0.59
N ILE A 153 3.82 -3.75 0.05
CA ILE A 153 5.26 -3.83 -0.26
C ILE A 153 5.78 -5.25 -0.02
N VAL A 154 5.39 -5.88 1.09
CA VAL A 154 5.74 -7.28 1.38
C VAL A 154 5.06 -8.24 0.40
N ALA A 155 3.81 -7.99 0.01
CA ALA A 155 3.13 -8.77 -1.02
C ALA A 155 3.80 -8.66 -2.40
N LEU A 156 4.36 -7.50 -2.77
CA LEU A 156 5.18 -7.35 -3.98
C LEU A 156 6.42 -8.24 -3.94
N ALA A 157 7.09 -8.35 -2.79
CA ALA A 157 8.19 -9.29 -2.61
C ALA A 157 7.73 -10.76 -2.75
N GLY A 158 6.54 -11.10 -2.26
CA GLY A 158 5.94 -12.42 -2.47
C GLY A 158 5.62 -12.71 -3.94
N LEU A 159 5.06 -11.73 -4.66
CA LEU A 159 4.82 -11.83 -6.11
C LEU A 159 6.13 -11.97 -6.91
N HIS A 160 7.20 -11.31 -6.49
CA HIS A 160 8.53 -11.53 -7.05
C HIS A 160 8.99 -12.98 -6.87
N LYS A 161 8.83 -13.56 -5.68
CA LYS A 161 9.18 -14.97 -5.41
C LYS A 161 8.39 -15.95 -6.28
N LEU A 162 7.13 -15.62 -6.60
CA LEU A 162 6.32 -16.37 -7.56
C LEU A 162 6.79 -16.22 -9.02
N GLY A 163 7.74 -15.33 -9.31
CA GLY A 163 8.17 -15.03 -10.69
C GLY A 163 7.26 -14.03 -11.42
N LEU A 164 6.41 -13.31 -10.68
CA LEU A 164 5.33 -12.47 -11.23
C LEU A 164 5.60 -10.97 -11.13
N GLY A 165 6.82 -10.59 -10.71
CA GLY A 165 7.22 -9.22 -10.53
C GLY A 165 8.74 -9.04 -10.39
N PRO A 166 9.21 -7.78 -10.42
CA PRO A 166 10.62 -7.45 -10.30
C PRO A 166 11.11 -7.73 -8.87
N ALA A 167 12.43 -7.88 -8.71
CA ALA A 167 13.04 -8.01 -7.39
C ALA A 167 12.76 -6.77 -6.53
N ILE A 168 12.34 -6.98 -5.29
CA ILE A 168 12.05 -5.93 -4.31
C ILE A 168 13.04 -6.04 -3.16
N ASP A 169 13.85 -5.00 -2.98
CA ASP A 169 14.67 -4.83 -1.78
C ASP A 169 13.85 -4.10 -0.71
N LEU A 170 13.29 -4.87 0.23
CA LEU A 170 12.45 -4.35 1.30
C LEU A 170 13.19 -3.37 2.22
N ARG A 171 14.51 -3.52 2.37
CA ARG A 171 15.33 -2.60 3.17
C ARG A 171 15.49 -1.27 2.45
N GLN A 172 15.83 -1.31 1.16
CA GLN A 172 15.97 -0.09 0.36
C GLN A 172 14.65 0.70 0.30
N VAL A 173 13.51 0.01 0.19
CA VAL A 173 12.20 0.66 0.24
C VAL A 173 11.97 1.35 1.58
N ALA A 174 12.26 0.67 2.70
CA ALA A 174 12.14 1.26 4.03
C ALA A 174 13.06 2.47 4.22
N ASP A 175 14.31 2.38 3.77
CA ASP A 175 15.29 3.47 3.85
C ASP A 175 14.85 4.69 3.03
N ALA A 176 14.28 4.47 1.83
CA ALA A 176 13.74 5.55 1.02
C ALA A 176 12.54 6.25 1.68
N MET A 177 11.67 5.50 2.37
CA MET A 177 10.55 6.07 3.12
C MET A 177 11.03 6.89 4.33
N ASP A 178 12.02 6.39 5.06
CA ASP A 178 12.62 7.12 6.19
C ASP A 178 13.32 8.40 5.72
N GLN A 179 13.97 8.37 4.54
CA GLN A 179 14.59 9.56 3.96
C GLN A 179 13.55 10.66 3.70
N VAL A 180 12.44 10.32 3.03
CA VAL A 180 11.35 11.29 2.78
C VAL A 180 10.75 11.81 4.09
N ALA A 181 10.57 10.93 5.08
CA ALA A 181 10.06 11.31 6.39
C ALA A 181 11.00 12.24 7.15
N ALA A 182 12.32 12.02 7.08
CA ALA A 182 13.33 12.86 7.70
C ALA A 182 13.40 14.24 7.04
N GLU A 183 13.42 14.30 5.69
CA GLU A 183 13.39 15.56 4.93
C GLU A 183 12.12 16.37 5.21
N SER A 184 10.98 15.69 5.36
CA SER A 184 9.68 16.32 5.62
C SER A 184 9.36 16.49 7.10
N SER A 185 10.29 16.21 8.00
CA SER A 185 10.03 16.18 9.44
C SER A 185 9.58 17.54 9.97
N ALA A 186 8.63 17.54 10.91
CA ALA A 186 8.16 18.76 11.56
C ALA A 186 9.29 19.57 12.25
N LEU A 187 10.39 18.89 12.61
CA LEU A 187 11.58 19.49 13.21
C LEU A 187 12.50 20.20 12.20
N VAL A 188 12.29 19.99 10.90
CA VAL A 188 13.05 20.68 9.84
C VAL A 188 12.45 22.06 9.63
N ASP A 189 13.31 23.08 9.60
CA ASP A 189 12.96 24.47 9.36
C ASP A 189 12.20 24.65 8.04
N ILE A 190 11.21 25.55 8.04
CA ILE A 190 10.35 25.86 6.90
C ILE A 190 11.11 26.17 5.60
N ALA A 191 12.31 26.74 5.67
CA ALA A 191 13.11 27.07 4.49
C ALA A 191 13.69 25.85 3.78
N GLN A 192 13.75 24.70 4.46
CA GLN A 192 14.32 23.44 3.93
C GLN A 192 13.30 22.30 3.86
N ASN A 193 12.14 22.44 4.50
CA ASN A 193 11.15 21.38 4.57
C ASN A 193 10.22 21.38 3.34
N PRO A 194 10.27 20.35 2.47
CA PRO A 194 9.43 20.28 1.28
C PRO A 194 7.94 20.14 1.61
N ALA A 195 7.56 19.49 2.71
CA ALA A 195 6.17 19.37 3.12
C ALA A 195 5.58 20.70 3.61
N LYS A 196 6.36 21.50 4.37
CA LYS A 196 5.95 22.85 4.76
C LYS A 196 5.86 23.77 3.54
N ALA A 197 6.82 23.70 2.62
CA ALA A 197 6.77 24.46 1.36
C ALA A 197 5.50 24.16 0.56
N VAL A 198 5.14 22.88 0.39
CA VAL A 198 3.89 22.48 -0.28
C VAL A 198 2.66 23.00 0.49
N ALA A 199 2.66 22.96 1.82
CA ALA A 199 1.55 23.47 2.62
C ALA A 199 1.32 24.99 2.40
N LEU A 200 2.39 25.79 2.34
CA LEU A 200 2.32 27.23 2.04
C LEU A 200 1.75 27.47 0.63
N GLU A 201 2.22 26.73 -0.39
CA GLU A 201 1.70 26.87 -1.76
C GLU A 201 0.21 26.50 -1.86
N LEU A 202 -0.23 25.55 -1.05
CA LEU A 202 -1.63 25.10 -1.02
C LEU A 202 -2.58 26.03 -0.26
N ALA A 203 -2.06 26.94 0.56
CA ALA A 203 -2.84 27.83 1.42
C ALA A 203 -4.00 28.54 0.70
N ALA A 204 -3.73 29.05 -0.50
CA ALA A 204 -4.69 29.76 -1.34
C ALA A 204 -5.00 29.06 -2.69
N ALA A 205 -4.46 27.87 -2.92
CA ALA A 205 -4.55 27.20 -4.22
C ALA A 205 -5.66 26.13 -4.28
N ALA A 206 -6.11 25.86 -5.51
CA ALA A 206 -6.91 24.68 -5.87
C ALA A 206 -6.03 23.72 -6.69
N PRO A 207 -5.38 22.72 -6.05
CA PRO A 207 -4.32 21.96 -6.69
C PRO A 207 -4.83 20.92 -7.71
N LEU A 208 -4.05 20.76 -8.79
CA LEU A 208 -4.07 19.60 -9.68
C LEU A 208 -2.77 18.83 -9.48
N VAL A 209 -2.87 17.59 -8.99
CA VAL A 209 -1.73 16.68 -8.84
C VAL A 209 -1.71 15.72 -10.02
N TRP A 210 -0.61 15.62 -10.75
CA TRP A 210 -0.53 14.75 -11.93
C TRP A 210 0.77 13.96 -11.96
N GLY A 211 0.77 12.81 -12.64
CA GLY A 211 1.94 11.97 -12.80
C GLY A 211 2.17 11.53 -14.24
N GLY A 212 3.42 11.62 -14.72
CA GLY A 212 3.79 11.27 -16.10
C GLY A 212 3.93 9.76 -16.38
N SER A 213 3.74 8.91 -15.36
CA SER A 213 3.81 7.45 -15.46
C SER A 213 2.67 6.80 -14.70
N ILE A 214 2.43 5.50 -14.90
CA ILE A 214 1.37 4.75 -14.21
C ILE A 214 1.54 4.83 -12.69
N LEU A 215 2.77 4.64 -12.20
CA LEU A 215 3.09 4.72 -10.78
C LEU A 215 2.95 6.16 -10.26
N ALA A 216 3.42 7.15 -11.02
CA ALA A 216 3.28 8.56 -10.65
C ALA A 216 1.81 9.00 -10.63
N ALA A 217 0.98 8.52 -11.55
CA ALA A 217 -0.47 8.77 -11.57
C ALA A 217 -1.20 8.07 -10.40
N ARG A 218 -0.69 6.91 -9.93
CA ARG A 218 -1.19 6.31 -8.68
C ARG A 218 -0.79 7.16 -7.46
N ALA A 219 0.44 7.67 -7.43
CA ALA A 219 0.90 8.57 -6.37
C ALA A 219 0.11 9.89 -6.37
N SER A 220 -0.15 10.49 -7.54
CA SER A 220 -0.93 11.73 -7.68
C SER A 220 -2.33 11.58 -7.08
N ARG A 221 -2.99 10.44 -7.31
CA ARG A 221 -4.29 10.12 -6.71
C ARG A 221 -4.21 10.00 -5.19
N ARG A 222 -3.19 9.34 -4.64
CA ARG A 222 -3.01 9.23 -3.18
C ARG A 222 -2.79 10.59 -2.53
N ILE A 223 -1.95 11.44 -3.14
CA ILE A 223 -1.71 12.81 -2.67
C ILE A 223 -3.01 13.60 -2.72
N ALA A 224 -3.75 13.55 -3.83
CA ALA A 224 -5.04 14.22 -3.94
C ALA A 224 -6.07 13.71 -2.90
N GLU A 225 -6.13 12.41 -2.63
CA GLU A 225 -6.95 11.83 -1.57
C GLU A 225 -6.56 12.38 -0.18
N ALA A 226 -5.27 12.41 0.14
CA ALA A 226 -4.75 12.95 1.40
C ALA A 226 -5.05 14.45 1.56
N LEU A 227 -4.85 15.25 0.50
CA LEU A 227 -5.14 16.68 0.51
C LEU A 227 -6.63 16.96 0.70
N ARG A 228 -7.52 16.21 0.03
CA ARG A 228 -8.98 16.34 0.26
C ARG A 228 -9.34 16.00 1.70
N ALA A 229 -8.78 14.92 2.25
CA ALA A 229 -9.05 14.51 3.62
C ALA A 229 -8.56 15.55 4.64
N ALA A 230 -7.38 16.12 4.43
CA ALA A 230 -6.78 17.09 5.35
C ALA A 230 -7.41 18.48 5.26
N THR A 231 -7.78 18.93 4.07
CA THR A 231 -8.21 20.33 3.83
C THR A 231 -9.73 20.50 3.67
N GLY A 232 -10.45 19.42 3.36
CA GLY A 232 -11.86 19.49 2.95
C GLY A 232 -12.10 20.19 1.60
N ARG A 233 -11.04 20.55 0.88
CA ARG A 233 -11.12 21.29 -0.40
C ARG A 233 -11.17 20.34 -1.59
N VAL A 234 -11.66 20.86 -2.72
CA VAL A 234 -11.59 20.15 -4.00
C VAL A 234 -10.14 20.11 -4.47
N VAL A 235 -9.66 18.89 -4.76
CA VAL A 235 -8.36 18.63 -5.36
C VAL A 235 -8.57 17.74 -6.57
N LEU A 236 -7.87 18.00 -7.67
CA LEU A 236 -7.95 17.18 -8.88
C LEU A 236 -6.72 16.27 -8.98
N SER A 237 -6.87 15.11 -9.62
CA SER A 237 -5.75 14.25 -9.99
C SER A 237 -5.87 13.72 -11.41
N ALA A 238 -4.73 13.65 -12.09
CA ALA A 238 -4.56 13.03 -13.40
C ALA A 238 -3.49 11.92 -13.33
#